data_AF-Q7RQ59-F1
#
_entry.id   AF-Q7RQ59-F1
#
_cell.length_a   1.000
_cell.length_b   1.000
_cell.length_c   1.000
_cell.angle_alpha   90.00
_cell.angle_beta   90.00
_cell.angle_gamma   90.00
#
_symmetry.space_group_name_H-M   'P 1'
#
loop_
_entity.id
_entity.type
_entity.pdbx_description
1 polymer ?
#
loop_
_entity_poly.entity_id
_entity_poly.type
_entity_poly.pdbx_seq_one_letter_code
_entity_poly.pdbx_strand_id
1 'polypeptide(L)'
;MILATGNKKRLIYLLIYILFLKESMNVYIKKARYCLRENNNLFYIKNNLFNFLKKGNRSIITHNNKNKNSNNKNSNIENTRIMDFCQVDLDEFCYKQFDKTNKSCSHIPYDKNEFINKVNELIKEKKIKVVGGYASFCKHIFIENFTDATIEAIEINNKNRGLIKTDYISRRDTELPVLIRWISKKDIKENVKAKYLDLILYSREQIEKENKETNHIPKEKSTCLYSIISIKPQNEDYELPMTPITMLRNTLITEGGSGISLDREKYLESVKYWRNHVSIFDN
;
A
#
# COMPACT_ATOMS: atom_id res chain seq x y z
N MET A 1 -68.43 11.21 25.61
CA MET A 1 -67.30 10.28 25.35
C MET A 1 -66.42 10.81 24.21
N ILE A 2 -65.83 11.99 24.41
CA ILE A 2 -64.96 12.64 23.41
C ILE A 2 -63.79 13.21 24.21
N LEU A 3 -62.64 12.54 24.22
CA LEU A 3 -61.32 13.06 24.63
C LEU A 3 -60.29 11.91 24.51
N ALA A 4 -59.94 11.50 23.28
CA ALA A 4 -58.84 10.52 23.09
C ALA A 4 -58.09 10.60 21.73
N THR A 5 -58.36 11.61 20.89
CA THR A 5 -57.78 11.67 19.52
C THR A 5 -56.76 12.79 19.32
N GLY A 6 -56.71 13.80 20.20
CA GLY A 6 -55.78 14.94 20.08
C GLY A 6 -54.32 14.64 20.45
N ASN A 7 -54.09 13.67 21.34
CA ASN A 7 -52.76 13.45 21.93
C ASN A 7 -51.83 12.64 21.01
N LYS A 8 -52.37 11.68 20.23
CA LYS A 8 -51.58 10.88 19.27
C LYS A 8 -51.07 11.72 18.10
N LYS A 9 -51.87 12.65 17.58
CA LYS A 9 -51.44 13.53 16.48
C LYS A 9 -50.30 14.46 16.92
N ARG A 10 -50.39 15.05 18.13
CA ARG A 10 -49.30 15.89 18.69
C ARG A 10 -48.00 15.11 18.88
N LEU A 11 -48.06 13.86 19.33
CA LEU A 11 -46.87 13.02 19.52
C LEU A 11 -46.17 12.71 18.18
N ILE A 12 -46.95 12.46 17.12
CA ILE A 12 -46.43 12.20 15.78
C ILE A 12 -45.76 13.46 15.20
N TYR A 13 -46.38 14.63 15.35
CA TYR A 13 -45.75 15.90 14.94
C TYR A 13 -44.45 16.18 15.70
N LEU A 14 -44.40 15.87 17.00
CA LEU A 14 -43.19 16.01 17.81
C LEU A 14 -42.07 15.06 17.34
N LEU A 15 -42.40 13.81 17.02
CA LEU A 15 -41.45 12.83 16.49
C LEU A 15 -40.90 13.23 15.11
N ILE A 16 -41.76 13.70 14.21
CA ILE A 16 -41.35 14.20 12.89
C ILE A 16 -40.45 15.43 13.05
N TYR A 17 -40.78 16.35 13.95
CA TYR A 17 -39.95 17.52 14.23
C TYR A 17 -38.58 17.14 14.82
N ILE A 18 -38.52 16.16 15.73
CA ILE A 18 -37.26 15.66 16.29
C ILE A 18 -36.41 14.96 15.21
N LEU A 19 -37.02 14.18 14.33
CA LEU A 19 -36.32 13.53 13.22
C LEU A 19 -35.77 14.56 12.23
N PHE A 20 -36.57 15.58 11.88
CA PHE A 20 -36.15 16.67 11.01
C PHE A 20 -35.02 17.51 11.64
N LEU A 21 -35.08 17.79 12.94
CA LEU A 21 -33.99 18.44 13.66
C LEU A 21 -32.71 17.60 13.66
N LYS A 22 -32.82 16.27 13.84
CA LYS A 22 -31.66 15.36 13.83
C LYS A 22 -31.00 15.29 12.45
N GLU A 23 -31.80 15.33 11.38
CA GLU A 23 -31.31 15.33 10.01
C GLU A 23 -30.67 16.68 9.64
N SER A 24 -31.29 17.79 10.01
CA SER A 24 -30.72 19.13 9.82
C SER A 24 -29.42 19.35 10.60
N MET A 25 -29.33 18.84 11.83
CA MET A 25 -28.09 18.81 12.61
C MET A 25 -27.01 17.95 11.94
N ASN A 26 -27.36 16.79 11.38
CA ASN A 26 -26.41 15.95 10.64
C ASN A 26 -25.86 16.65 9.39
N VAL A 27 -26.70 17.40 8.67
CA VAL A 27 -26.29 18.21 7.51
C VAL A 27 -25.37 19.35 7.96
N TYR A 28 -25.69 20.04 9.05
CA TYR A 28 -24.84 21.10 9.62
C TYR A 28 -23.50 20.55 10.12
N ILE A 29 -23.47 19.38 10.77
CA ILE A 29 -22.23 18.73 11.22
C ILE A 29 -21.37 18.29 10.03
N LYS A 30 -21.97 17.77 8.95
CA LYS A 30 -21.24 17.45 7.71
C LYS A 30 -20.68 18.70 7.05
N LYS A 31 -21.44 19.81 7.01
CA LYS A 31 -20.99 21.09 6.46
C LYS A 31 -19.88 21.73 7.31
N ALA A 32 -19.99 21.66 8.64
CA ALA A 32 -18.95 22.11 9.55
C ALA A 32 -17.66 21.28 9.42
N ARG A 33 -17.75 19.95 9.24
CA ARG A 33 -16.59 19.09 8.95
C ARG A 33 -15.95 19.40 7.59
N TYR A 34 -16.74 19.83 6.61
CA TYR A 34 -16.24 20.25 5.31
C TYR A 34 -15.49 21.59 5.40
N CYS A 35 -16.08 22.59 6.07
CA CYS A 35 -15.44 23.90 6.27
C CYS A 35 -14.20 23.85 7.19
N LEU A 36 -14.16 22.95 8.19
CA LEU A 36 -12.99 22.76 9.06
C LEU A 36 -11.83 22.02 8.37
N ARG A 37 -12.07 21.38 7.22
CA ARG A 37 -11.03 20.71 6.44
C ARG A 37 -10.31 21.66 5.46
N GLU A 38 -10.90 22.81 5.15
CA GLU A 38 -10.31 23.83 4.26
C GLU A 38 -9.43 24.84 5.01
N ASN A 39 -9.58 25.01 6.32
CA ASN A 39 -8.78 25.92 7.14
C ASN A 39 -7.84 25.16 8.09
N ASN A 40 -6.71 24.67 7.56
CA ASN A 40 -5.58 24.27 8.39
C ASN A 40 -4.89 25.51 8.98
N ASN A 41 -5.36 25.97 10.15
CA ASN A 41 -4.57 26.75 11.09
C ASN A 41 -5.03 26.47 12.54
N LEU A 42 -4.21 25.68 13.22
CA LEU A 42 -3.95 25.61 14.66
C LEU A 42 -4.90 26.42 15.60
N PHE A 43 -5.89 25.78 16.23
CA PHE A 43 -6.35 26.17 17.57
C PHE A 43 -6.89 24.95 18.34
N TYR A 44 -6.18 24.62 19.42
CA TYR A 44 -6.51 23.58 20.37
C TYR A 44 -7.65 24.06 21.26
N ILE A 45 -8.90 23.68 20.97
CA ILE A 45 -10.03 23.90 21.89
C ILE A 45 -10.31 22.63 22.67
N LYS A 46 -9.98 22.72 23.96
CA LYS A 46 -10.16 21.73 25.00
C LYS A 46 -11.64 21.65 25.37
N ASN A 47 -12.39 20.67 24.85
CA ASN A 47 -13.77 20.42 25.29
C ASN A 47 -13.77 19.57 26.57
N ASN A 48 -13.74 20.25 27.71
CA ASN A 48 -14.19 19.75 29.01
C ASN A 48 -15.71 19.77 29.03
N LEU A 49 -16.36 18.66 28.71
CA LEU A 49 -17.75 18.42 29.11
C LEU A 49 -18.00 16.91 29.08
N PHE A 50 -17.60 16.22 30.16
CA PHE A 50 -18.05 14.90 30.63
C PHE A 50 -16.95 14.36 31.55
N ASN A 51 -17.00 14.75 32.83
CA ASN A 51 -16.45 14.01 33.96
C ASN A 51 -16.86 14.72 35.25
N PHE A 52 -18.16 14.70 35.51
CA PHE A 52 -18.70 14.88 36.86
C PHE A 52 -19.16 13.50 37.31
N LEU A 53 -18.72 13.08 38.51
CA LEU A 53 -18.87 11.76 39.16
C LEU A 53 -17.72 10.76 38.92
N LYS A 54 -16.59 11.02 39.59
CA LYS A 54 -15.92 10.03 40.46
C LYS A 54 -14.86 10.73 41.32
N LYS A 55 -15.20 10.92 42.59
CA LYS A 55 -14.27 11.24 43.68
C LYS A 55 -13.31 10.05 43.85
N GLY A 56 -12.00 10.31 43.90
CA GLY A 56 -11.01 9.28 44.21
C GLY A 56 -9.58 9.75 43.94
N ASN A 57 -9.01 10.42 44.94
CA ASN A 57 -7.63 10.88 45.08
C ASN A 57 -6.56 10.07 44.32
N ARG A 58 -5.70 10.75 43.53
CA ARG A 58 -4.23 10.80 43.74
C ARG A 58 -3.50 11.69 42.72
N SER A 59 -2.87 12.72 43.28
CA SER A 59 -1.65 13.45 42.92
C SER A 59 -1.14 13.44 41.46
N ILE A 60 -1.21 14.63 40.87
CA ILE A 60 -0.42 15.09 39.73
C ILE A 60 0.99 15.44 40.23
N ILE A 61 2.03 14.88 39.60
CA ILE A 61 3.39 15.43 39.66
C ILE A 61 3.79 15.80 38.23
N THR A 62 3.82 17.09 37.97
CA THR A 62 4.49 17.71 36.83
C THR A 62 5.98 17.79 37.13
N HIS A 63 6.83 17.25 36.25
CA HIS A 63 8.24 17.61 36.22
C HIS A 63 8.56 18.20 34.84
N ASN A 64 8.51 19.53 34.80
CA ASN A 64 9.34 20.32 33.92
C ASN A 64 10.80 20.12 34.36
N ASN A 65 11.69 19.75 33.44
CA ASN A 65 13.08 20.15 33.56
C ASN A 65 13.65 20.41 32.17
N LYS A 66 13.79 21.70 31.86
CA LYS A 66 14.81 22.20 30.95
C LYS A 66 16.15 21.96 31.62
N ASN A 67 17.07 21.29 30.96
CA ASN A 67 18.49 21.58 31.08
C ASN A 67 19.20 21.29 29.77
N LYS A 68 19.73 22.36 29.19
CA LYS A 68 20.84 22.32 28.23
C LYS A 68 22.06 21.82 28.98
N ASN A 69 22.76 20.82 28.44
CA ASN A 69 24.19 20.94 28.20
C ASN A 69 24.68 19.82 27.30
N SER A 70 25.59 20.23 26.41
CA SER A 70 26.38 19.45 25.47
C SER A 70 27.12 18.30 26.15
N ASN A 71 27.16 17.15 25.49
CA ASN A 71 28.42 16.54 25.07
C ASN A 71 28.18 15.30 24.19
N ASN A 72 28.97 15.24 23.13
CA ASN A 72 29.19 14.11 22.23
C ASN A 72 29.12 12.76 22.94
N LYS A 73 28.30 11.85 22.40
CA LYS A 73 28.65 10.44 22.24
C LYS A 73 27.73 9.80 21.21
N ASN A 74 28.40 9.23 20.21
CA ASN A 74 27.89 8.30 19.22
C ASN A 74 26.79 7.40 19.76
N SER A 75 25.64 7.44 19.09
CA SER A 75 24.85 6.24 18.86
C SER A 75 24.12 6.40 17.53
N ASN A 76 24.78 5.96 16.46
CA ASN A 76 24.07 5.46 15.30
C ASN A 76 23.30 4.23 15.80
N ILE A 77 22.11 4.47 16.34
CA ILE A 77 21.11 3.42 16.48
C ILE A 77 20.63 3.19 15.06
N GLU A 78 21.31 2.29 14.36
CA GLU A 78 20.74 1.64 13.19
C GLU A 78 19.33 1.18 13.60
N ASN A 79 18.32 1.72 12.91
CA ASN A 79 16.96 1.22 12.96
C ASN A 79 16.93 -0.17 12.30
N THR A 80 17.64 -1.13 12.89
CA THR A 80 17.49 -2.55 12.57
C THR A 80 16.16 -2.96 13.16
N ARG A 81 15.07 -2.60 12.48
CA ARG A 81 13.73 -3.09 12.81
C ARG A 81 13.85 -4.61 12.89
N ILE A 82 13.58 -5.14 14.08
CA ILE A 82 13.50 -6.57 14.32
C ILE A 82 12.56 -7.15 13.25
N MET A 83 12.99 -8.18 12.54
CA MET A 83 12.12 -8.85 11.58
C MET A 83 10.96 -9.48 12.35
N ASP A 84 9.74 -9.01 12.08
CA ASP A 84 8.52 -9.48 12.74
C ASP A 84 8.08 -10.89 12.24
N PHE A 85 8.83 -11.51 11.32
CA PHE A 85 8.55 -12.82 10.74
C PHE A 85 9.85 -13.61 10.48
N CYS A 86 9.74 -14.94 10.51
CA CYS A 86 10.87 -15.87 10.31
C CYS A 86 10.81 -16.64 8.99
N GLN A 87 9.72 -16.51 8.24
CA GLN A 87 9.50 -17.13 6.94
C GLN A 87 8.41 -16.38 6.17
N VAL A 88 8.38 -16.60 4.86
CA VAL A 88 7.39 -16.06 3.92
C VAL A 88 6.91 -17.17 2.99
N ASP A 89 5.70 -17.03 2.50
CA ASP A 89 5.17 -17.83 1.39
C ASP A 89 4.93 -16.93 0.16
N LEU A 90 4.33 -17.50 -0.88
CA LEU A 90 4.09 -16.83 -2.15
C LEU A 90 2.59 -16.73 -2.39
N ASP A 91 2.11 -15.51 -2.57
CA ASP A 91 0.73 -15.27 -2.96
C ASP A 91 0.49 -15.70 -4.42
N GLU A 92 -0.71 -16.16 -4.72
CA GLU A 92 -1.06 -16.64 -6.06
C GLU A 92 -0.98 -15.54 -7.13
N PHE A 93 -1.07 -14.26 -6.75
CA PHE A 93 -0.83 -13.15 -7.68
C PHE A 93 0.57 -13.18 -8.28
N CYS A 94 1.55 -13.69 -7.54
CA CYS A 94 2.94 -13.75 -7.97
C CYS A 94 3.24 -15.00 -8.82
N TYR A 95 2.37 -16.03 -8.79
CA TYR A 95 2.63 -17.31 -9.50
C TYR A 95 2.86 -17.11 -11.00
N LYS A 96 2.16 -16.16 -11.61
CA LYS A 96 2.31 -15.83 -13.03
C LYS A 96 3.73 -15.43 -13.44
N GLN A 97 4.54 -14.93 -12.52
CA GLN A 97 5.92 -14.56 -12.81
C GLN A 97 6.82 -15.78 -13.04
N PHE A 98 6.45 -16.95 -12.53
CA PHE A 98 7.19 -18.20 -12.72
C PHE A 98 6.73 -18.96 -13.98
N ASP A 99 5.66 -18.52 -14.64
CA ASP A 99 5.18 -19.09 -15.89
C ASP A 99 5.86 -18.41 -17.08
N LYS A 100 6.76 -19.14 -17.76
CA LYS A 100 7.47 -18.65 -18.95
C LYS A 100 6.55 -18.27 -20.11
N THR A 101 5.32 -18.80 -20.15
CA THR A 101 4.33 -18.52 -21.20
C THR A 101 3.55 -17.25 -20.91
N ASN A 102 3.58 -16.77 -19.66
CA ASN A 102 2.94 -15.54 -19.27
C ASN A 102 3.78 -14.35 -19.74
N LYS A 103 3.18 -13.53 -20.62
CA LYS A 103 3.83 -12.35 -21.18
C LYS A 103 3.56 -11.09 -20.36
N SER A 104 2.42 -11.04 -19.67
CA SER A 104 1.90 -9.86 -18.94
C SER A 104 2.75 -9.35 -17.77
N CYS A 105 3.87 -10.01 -17.45
CA CYS A 105 4.74 -9.61 -16.34
C CYS A 105 6.21 -10.04 -16.54
N SER A 106 7.06 -9.57 -15.64
CA SER A 106 8.46 -10.00 -15.53
C SER A 106 8.53 -11.49 -15.20
N HIS A 107 9.28 -12.24 -15.99
CA HIS A 107 9.48 -13.68 -15.78
C HIS A 107 10.66 -13.90 -14.82
N ILE A 108 10.46 -14.75 -13.82
CA ILE A 108 11.49 -15.24 -12.91
C ILE A 108 11.85 -16.66 -13.37
N PRO A 109 13.00 -16.85 -14.05
CA PRO A 109 13.43 -18.14 -14.57
C PRO A 109 14.01 -19.00 -13.43
N TYR A 110 13.11 -19.51 -12.58
CA TYR A 110 13.44 -20.35 -11.44
C TYR A 110 12.24 -21.25 -11.10
N ASP A 111 12.46 -22.39 -10.44
CA ASP A 111 11.31 -23.13 -9.90
C ASP A 111 10.68 -22.36 -8.74
N LYS A 112 9.35 -22.28 -8.74
CA LYS A 112 8.60 -21.49 -7.76
C LYS A 112 8.84 -21.95 -6.31
N ASN A 113 8.90 -23.26 -6.08
CA ASN A 113 9.06 -23.82 -4.74
C ASN A 113 10.51 -23.72 -4.29
N GLU A 114 11.47 -23.99 -5.17
CA GLU A 114 12.89 -23.78 -4.90
C GLU A 114 13.19 -22.31 -4.60
N PHE A 115 12.54 -21.37 -5.31
CA PHE A 115 12.69 -19.93 -5.07
C PHE A 115 12.34 -19.57 -3.63
N ILE A 116 11.18 -20.02 -3.16
CA ILE A 116 10.70 -19.74 -1.80
C ILE A 116 11.55 -20.43 -0.76
N ASN A 117 12.02 -21.66 -1.02
CA ASN A 117 12.97 -22.34 -0.14
C ASN A 117 14.26 -21.53 0.02
N LYS A 118 14.80 -21.01 -1.10
CA LYS A 118 16.02 -20.19 -1.06
C LYS A 118 15.83 -18.86 -0.34
N VAL A 119 14.70 -18.17 -0.58
CA VAL A 119 14.37 -16.94 0.16
C VAL A 119 14.26 -17.21 1.67
N ASN A 120 13.59 -18.29 2.07
CA ASN A 120 13.45 -18.66 3.48
C ASN A 120 14.77 -19.10 4.13
N GLU A 121 15.68 -19.72 3.38
CA GLU A 121 17.06 -19.97 3.82
C GLU A 121 17.77 -18.64 4.14
N LEU A 122 17.74 -17.67 3.22
CA LEU A 122 18.36 -16.36 3.41
C LEU A 122 17.76 -15.57 4.59
N ILE A 123 16.45 -15.69 4.81
CA ILE A 123 15.75 -15.15 6.00
C ILE A 123 16.33 -15.75 7.28
N LYS A 124 16.44 -17.08 7.35
CA LYS A 124 16.95 -17.79 8.54
C LYS A 124 18.41 -17.44 8.83
N GLU A 125 19.23 -17.28 7.80
CA GLU A 125 20.62 -16.85 7.91
C GLU A 125 20.77 -15.37 8.31
N LYS A 126 19.67 -14.61 8.40
CA LYS A 126 19.66 -13.16 8.66
C LYS A 126 20.50 -12.37 7.65
N LYS A 127 20.61 -12.87 6.42
CA LYS A 127 21.35 -12.24 5.32
C LYS A 127 20.48 -11.28 4.49
N ILE A 128 19.33 -10.88 5.01
CA ILE A 128 18.39 -10.03 4.28
C ILE A 128 18.08 -8.75 5.05
N LYS A 129 17.80 -7.68 4.29
CA LYS A 129 17.34 -6.40 4.81
C LYS A 129 15.84 -6.27 4.52
N VAL A 130 15.04 -6.16 5.59
CA VAL A 130 13.59 -5.88 5.48
C VAL A 130 13.35 -4.39 5.63
N VAL A 131 12.68 -3.79 4.65
CA VAL A 131 12.33 -2.37 4.63
C VAL A 131 10.82 -2.21 4.65
N GLY A 132 10.31 -1.13 5.25
CA GLY A 132 8.89 -0.79 5.16
C GLY A 132 8.56 -0.27 3.76
N GLY A 133 7.44 -0.71 3.18
CA GLY A 133 6.94 -0.17 1.92
C GLY A 133 6.02 1.03 2.12
N TYR A 134 5.24 1.32 1.08
CA TYR A 134 4.33 2.47 1.02
C TYR A 134 3.17 2.47 2.05
N ALA A 135 2.90 1.32 2.70
CA ALA A 135 1.88 1.15 3.71
C ALA A 135 2.37 0.21 4.83
N SER A 136 1.70 0.22 5.99
CA SER A 136 2.12 -0.59 7.15
C SER A 136 2.12 -2.10 6.88
N PHE A 137 1.19 -2.57 6.04
CA PHE A 137 1.09 -3.98 5.61
C PHE A 137 2.08 -4.35 4.51
N CYS A 138 2.78 -3.38 3.91
CA CYS A 138 3.69 -3.60 2.79
C CYS A 138 5.14 -3.60 3.30
N LYS A 139 5.92 -4.62 2.94
CA LYS A 139 7.35 -4.71 3.21
C LYS A 139 8.11 -5.02 1.92
N HIS A 140 9.41 -4.77 1.94
CA HIS A 140 10.33 -5.12 0.88
C HIS A 140 11.48 -5.94 1.44
N ILE A 141 11.91 -6.94 0.68
CA ILE A 141 13.18 -7.66 0.89
C ILE A 141 14.01 -7.46 -0.37
N PHE A 142 15.20 -6.90 -0.22
CA PHE A 142 16.18 -6.79 -1.30
C PHE A 142 17.25 -7.87 -1.14
N ILE A 143 17.43 -8.67 -2.18
CA ILE A 143 18.44 -9.73 -2.22
C ILE A 143 19.18 -9.72 -3.55
N GLU A 144 20.42 -10.21 -3.56
CA GLU A 144 21.13 -10.46 -4.81
C GLU A 144 20.35 -11.43 -5.69
N ASN A 145 20.34 -11.15 -6.99
CA ASN A 145 19.63 -11.96 -7.96
C ASN A 145 20.33 -13.31 -8.18
N PHE A 146 19.90 -14.30 -7.40
CA PHE A 146 20.33 -15.69 -7.53
C PHE A 146 19.67 -16.44 -8.70
N THR A 147 18.79 -15.78 -9.46
CA THR A 147 18.13 -16.32 -10.66
C THR A 147 18.74 -15.71 -11.93
N ASP A 148 18.22 -16.01 -13.10
CA ASP A 148 18.56 -15.31 -14.35
C ASP A 148 17.52 -14.25 -14.77
N ALA A 149 16.73 -13.76 -13.81
CA ALA A 149 15.76 -12.70 -14.06
C ALA A 149 16.45 -11.42 -14.57
N THR A 150 15.82 -10.77 -15.54
CA THR A 150 16.36 -9.59 -16.22
C THR A 150 15.59 -8.34 -15.82
N ILE A 151 16.24 -7.18 -15.94
CA ILE A 151 15.64 -5.90 -15.56
C ILE A 151 14.28 -5.67 -16.23
N GLU A 152 13.34 -5.10 -15.48
CA GLU A 152 11.96 -4.89 -15.94
C GLU A 152 11.68 -3.47 -16.45
N ALA A 153 12.65 -2.57 -16.37
CA ALA A 153 12.55 -1.22 -16.89
C ALA A 153 13.91 -0.71 -17.36
N ILE A 154 13.90 0.15 -18.37
CA ILE A 154 15.08 0.83 -18.88
C ILE A 154 14.85 2.32 -19.03
N GLU A 155 15.94 3.08 -19.00
CA GLU A 155 15.92 4.51 -19.30
C GLU A 155 15.55 4.76 -20.77
N ILE A 156 14.70 5.75 -21.01
CA ILE A 156 14.28 6.19 -22.34
C ILE A 156 15.36 7.09 -22.93
N ASN A 157 15.85 6.74 -24.11
CA ASN A 157 16.85 7.50 -24.85
C ASN A 157 16.51 7.53 -26.36
N ASN A 158 17.32 8.22 -27.15
CA ASN A 158 17.07 8.40 -28.59
C ASN A 158 17.05 7.09 -29.38
N LYS A 159 17.69 6.02 -28.88
CA LYS A 159 17.76 4.72 -29.57
C LYS A 159 16.52 3.86 -29.33
N ASN A 160 15.88 3.98 -28.17
CA ASN A 160 14.75 3.11 -27.78
C ASN A 160 13.39 3.82 -27.77
N ARG A 161 13.35 5.17 -27.81
CA ARG A 161 12.10 5.94 -27.75
C ARG A 161 11.10 5.53 -28.84
N GLY A 162 11.57 5.23 -30.05
CA GLY A 162 10.72 4.79 -31.17
C GLY A 162 10.15 3.38 -31.03
N LEU A 163 10.61 2.60 -30.04
CA LEU A 163 10.14 1.23 -29.78
C LEU A 163 9.02 1.19 -28.73
N ILE A 164 8.71 2.32 -28.10
CA ILE A 164 7.71 2.40 -27.05
C ILE A 164 6.32 2.19 -27.66
N LYS A 165 5.63 1.17 -27.18
CA LYS A 165 4.24 0.84 -27.49
C LYS A 165 3.33 1.33 -26.38
N THR A 166 2.06 1.51 -26.70
CA THR A 166 1.02 1.91 -25.75
C THR A 166 -0.28 1.20 -26.06
N ASP A 167 -1.00 0.79 -25.02
CA ASP A 167 -2.30 0.13 -25.13
C ASP A 167 -3.00 0.14 -23.75
N TYR A 168 -4.26 -0.27 -23.73
CA TYR A 168 -5.05 -0.50 -22.54
C TYR A 168 -4.94 -1.97 -22.12
N ILE A 169 -4.27 -2.22 -20.98
CA ILE A 169 -4.01 -3.58 -20.50
C ILE A 169 -4.53 -3.76 -19.07
N SER A 170 -5.18 -4.90 -18.82
CA SER A 170 -5.56 -5.38 -17.48
C SER A 170 -4.50 -6.32 -16.92
N ARG A 171 -4.25 -6.28 -15.60
CA ARG A 171 -3.31 -7.23 -14.94
C ARG A 171 -3.95 -8.60 -14.66
N ARG A 172 -5.29 -8.63 -14.63
CA ARG A 172 -6.20 -9.74 -14.37
C ARG A 172 -7.51 -9.44 -15.08
N ASP A 173 -8.28 -10.47 -15.44
CA ASP A 173 -9.56 -10.32 -16.14
C ASP A 173 -10.62 -9.56 -15.34
N THR A 174 -10.47 -9.53 -14.01
CA THR A 174 -11.37 -8.83 -13.07
C THR A 174 -11.04 -7.35 -12.88
N GLU A 175 -9.96 -6.84 -13.48
CA GLU A 175 -9.55 -5.44 -13.35
C GLU A 175 -9.81 -4.66 -14.64
N LEU A 176 -10.23 -3.40 -14.49
CA LEU A 176 -10.34 -2.48 -15.64
C LEU A 176 -8.99 -2.30 -16.35
N PRO A 177 -8.98 -2.28 -17.70
CA PRO A 177 -7.76 -2.05 -18.46
C PRO A 177 -7.32 -0.60 -18.33
N VAL A 178 -6.02 -0.38 -18.19
CA VAL A 178 -5.45 0.95 -18.01
C VAL A 178 -4.41 1.25 -19.08
N LEU A 179 -4.28 2.52 -19.45
CA LEU A 179 -3.25 2.94 -20.39
C LEU A 179 -1.87 2.66 -19.79
N ILE A 180 -1.08 1.91 -20.53
CA ILE A 180 0.30 1.62 -20.20
C ILE A 180 1.23 1.89 -21.38
N ARG A 181 2.52 1.92 -21.12
CA ARG A 181 3.56 2.00 -22.14
C ARG A 181 4.69 1.05 -21.84
N TRP A 182 5.27 0.45 -22.87
CA TRP A 182 6.33 -0.55 -22.71
C TRP A 182 7.19 -0.69 -23.96
N ILE A 183 8.31 -1.37 -23.83
CA ILE A 183 9.08 -1.92 -24.95
C ILE A 183 8.98 -3.44 -24.88
N SER A 184 8.72 -4.12 -26.00
CA SER A 184 8.67 -5.59 -26.03
C SER A 184 10.05 -6.17 -25.77
N LYS A 185 10.14 -7.31 -25.07
CA LYS A 185 11.42 -7.97 -24.79
C LYS A 185 12.19 -8.30 -26.07
N LYS A 186 11.47 -8.72 -27.12
CA LYS A 186 12.05 -9.00 -28.44
C LYS A 186 12.71 -7.80 -29.12
N ASP A 187 12.33 -6.57 -28.74
CA ASP A 187 12.85 -5.33 -29.32
C ASP A 187 14.09 -4.83 -28.53
N ILE A 188 14.43 -5.47 -27.41
CA ILE A 188 15.62 -5.20 -26.62
C ILE A 188 16.78 -6.08 -27.12
N LYS A 189 17.90 -5.45 -27.47
CA LYS A 189 19.08 -6.15 -28.04
C LYS A 189 19.83 -6.98 -27.01
N GLU A 190 19.89 -6.54 -25.76
CA GLU A 190 20.66 -7.17 -24.69
C GLU A 190 19.75 -7.47 -23.51
N ASN A 191 19.64 -8.75 -23.16
CA ASN A 191 18.88 -9.16 -22.01
C ASN A 191 19.74 -8.99 -20.75
N VAL A 192 19.63 -7.84 -20.10
CA VAL A 192 20.48 -7.49 -18.96
C VAL A 192 19.95 -8.17 -17.69
N LYS A 193 20.72 -9.13 -17.17
CA LYS A 193 20.46 -9.74 -15.86
C LYS A 193 20.41 -8.67 -14.78
N ALA A 194 19.36 -8.69 -13.97
CA ALA A 194 19.22 -7.78 -12.84
C ALA A 194 20.25 -8.11 -11.75
N LYS A 195 20.73 -7.10 -11.02
CA LYS A 195 21.62 -7.31 -9.87
C LYS A 195 20.88 -7.80 -8.63
N TYR A 196 19.67 -7.28 -8.41
CA TYR A 196 18.87 -7.53 -7.22
C TYR A 196 17.45 -7.95 -7.59
N LEU A 197 16.79 -8.60 -6.63
CA LEU A 197 15.35 -8.83 -6.61
C LEU A 197 14.76 -8.03 -5.46
N ASP A 198 13.82 -7.14 -5.76
CA ASP A 198 12.92 -6.53 -4.78
C ASP A 198 11.70 -7.44 -4.63
N LEU A 199 11.62 -8.13 -3.49
CA LEU A 199 10.47 -8.95 -3.11
C LEU A 199 9.50 -8.05 -2.36
N ILE A 200 8.33 -7.81 -2.95
CA ILE A 200 7.27 -7.00 -2.33
C ILE A 200 6.36 -7.96 -1.55
N LEU A 201 6.19 -7.68 -0.27
CA LEU A 201 5.41 -8.53 0.63
C LEU A 201 4.21 -7.80 1.17
N TYR A 202 3.05 -8.45 1.17
CA TYR A 202 1.86 -7.99 1.89
C TYR A 202 1.62 -8.86 3.10
N SER A 203 1.09 -8.24 4.16
CA SER A 203 0.62 -9.00 5.32
C SER A 203 -0.56 -9.87 4.91
N ARG A 204 -0.71 -11.02 5.58
CA ARG A 204 -1.83 -11.95 5.35
C ARG A 204 -3.17 -11.25 5.47
N GLU A 205 -3.33 -10.35 6.45
CA GLU A 205 -4.59 -9.62 6.67
C GLU A 205 -4.95 -8.72 5.49
N GLN A 206 -3.95 -8.10 4.83
CA GLN A 206 -4.20 -7.29 3.64
C GLN A 206 -4.58 -8.17 2.44
N ILE A 207 -3.91 -9.31 2.25
CA ILE A 207 -4.23 -10.26 1.17
C ILE A 207 -5.67 -10.78 1.33
N GLU A 208 -6.06 -11.17 2.55
CA GLU A 208 -7.42 -11.61 2.86
C GLU A 208 -8.46 -10.51 2.61
N LYS A 209 -8.12 -9.25 2.93
CA LYS A 209 -8.98 -8.10 2.67
C LYS A 209 -9.17 -7.87 1.18
N GLU A 210 -8.10 -7.86 0.38
CA GLU A 210 -8.18 -7.68 -1.08
C GLU A 210 -8.97 -8.80 -1.74
N ASN A 211 -8.75 -10.05 -1.33
CA ASN A 211 -9.51 -11.20 -1.83
C ASN A 211 -11.01 -11.04 -1.55
N LYS A 212 -11.38 -10.59 -0.35
CA LYS A 212 -12.78 -10.34 0.00
C LYS A 212 -13.41 -9.22 -0.84
N GLU A 213 -12.73 -8.09 -1.00
CA GLU A 213 -13.25 -6.93 -1.73
C GLU A 213 -13.35 -7.17 -3.24
N THR A 214 -12.49 -8.05 -3.79
CA THR A 214 -12.49 -8.42 -5.21
C THR A 214 -13.30 -9.70 -5.51
N ASN A 215 -13.96 -10.28 -4.51
CA ASN A 215 -14.64 -11.58 -4.58
C ASN A 215 -13.75 -12.71 -5.12
N HIS A 216 -12.46 -12.61 -4.87
CA HIS A 216 -11.47 -13.60 -5.27
C HIS A 216 -11.38 -14.73 -4.24
N ILE A 217 -11.41 -15.97 -4.72
CA ILE A 217 -11.27 -17.17 -3.86
C ILE A 217 -9.87 -17.74 -4.10
N PRO A 218 -8.95 -17.57 -3.14
CA PRO A 218 -7.59 -18.07 -3.32
C PRO A 218 -7.58 -19.60 -3.32
N LYS A 219 -6.73 -20.19 -4.16
CA LYS A 219 -6.56 -21.66 -4.20
C LYS A 219 -5.99 -22.19 -2.89
N GLU A 220 -5.06 -21.45 -2.31
CA GLU A 220 -4.40 -21.74 -1.05
C GLU A 220 -4.35 -20.49 -0.19
N LYS A 221 -4.57 -20.63 1.11
CA LYS A 221 -4.44 -19.53 2.05
C LYS A 221 -3.01 -19.47 2.58
N SER A 222 -2.47 -18.25 2.69
CA SER A 222 -1.16 -18.03 3.31
C SER A 222 -1.16 -18.51 4.77
N THR A 223 -0.08 -19.20 5.14
CA THR A 223 0.18 -19.61 6.52
C THR A 223 1.17 -18.68 7.22
N CYS A 224 1.89 -17.86 6.44
CA CYS A 224 2.85 -16.90 6.93
C CYS A 224 2.20 -15.57 7.32
N LEU A 225 2.91 -14.74 8.08
CA LEU A 225 2.47 -13.37 8.39
C LEU A 225 2.54 -12.45 7.16
N TYR A 226 3.49 -12.74 6.28
CA TYR A 226 3.72 -12.02 5.04
C TYR A 226 3.91 -13.00 3.88
N SER A 227 3.34 -12.65 2.73
CA SER A 227 3.52 -13.36 1.48
C SER A 227 4.13 -12.44 0.44
N ILE A 228 4.99 -12.97 -0.41
CA ILE A 228 5.49 -12.26 -1.59
C ILE A 228 4.33 -12.13 -2.59
N ILE A 229 3.96 -10.90 -2.94
CA ILE A 229 2.91 -10.61 -3.92
C ILE A 229 3.48 -10.20 -5.28
N SER A 230 4.75 -9.78 -5.34
CA SER A 230 5.42 -9.39 -6.58
C SER A 230 6.93 -9.47 -6.39
N ILE A 231 7.64 -9.84 -7.45
CA ILE A 231 9.09 -9.86 -7.52
C ILE A 231 9.52 -8.90 -8.63
N LYS A 232 10.38 -7.93 -8.31
CA LYS A 232 10.89 -6.96 -9.26
C LYS A 232 12.40 -7.12 -9.46
N PRO A 233 12.85 -7.68 -10.59
CA PRO A 233 14.26 -7.70 -10.94
C PRO A 233 14.73 -6.29 -11.32
N GLN A 234 15.74 -5.78 -10.62
CA GLN A 234 16.25 -4.43 -10.80
C GLN A 234 17.75 -4.33 -10.48
N ASN A 235 18.36 -3.19 -10.80
CA ASN A 235 19.79 -2.94 -10.54
C ASN A 235 20.07 -2.22 -9.22
N GLU A 236 19.03 -1.76 -8.55
CA GLU A 236 19.09 -1.00 -7.30
C GLU A 236 18.70 -1.90 -6.10
N ASP A 237 19.30 -1.65 -4.93
CA ASP A 237 19.01 -2.36 -3.67
C ASP A 237 18.01 -1.60 -2.79
N TYR A 238 17.20 -0.74 -3.40
CA TYR A 238 16.14 0.05 -2.76
C TYR A 238 14.87 0.09 -3.62
N GLU A 239 13.75 0.50 -3.02
CA GLU A 239 12.45 0.54 -3.70
C GLU A 239 12.46 1.57 -4.84
N LEU A 240 12.27 1.10 -6.08
CA LEU A 240 11.97 1.97 -7.20
C LEU A 240 10.48 2.39 -7.16
N PRO A 241 10.15 3.65 -7.50
CA PRO A 241 8.76 4.12 -7.43
C PRO A 241 7.81 3.24 -8.23
N MET A 242 6.65 2.89 -7.67
CA MET A 242 5.55 2.26 -8.42
C MET A 242 5.16 3.10 -9.64
N THR A 243 4.61 2.48 -10.70
CA THR A 243 4.08 3.25 -11.84
C THR A 243 2.95 4.19 -11.38
N PRO A 244 2.78 5.39 -11.98
CA PRO A 244 1.75 6.33 -11.56
C PRO A 244 0.34 5.72 -11.55
N ILE A 245 0.04 4.90 -12.56
CA ILE A 245 -1.24 4.20 -12.66
C ILE A 245 -1.45 3.19 -11.54
N THR A 246 -0.39 2.54 -11.03
CA THR A 246 -0.50 1.67 -9.86
C THR A 246 -0.90 2.45 -8.62
N MET A 247 -0.35 3.64 -8.42
CA MET A 247 -0.72 4.51 -7.30
C MET A 247 -2.17 4.98 -7.38
N LEU A 248 -2.65 5.33 -8.58
CA LEU A 248 -4.06 5.70 -8.79
C LEU A 248 -4.99 4.51 -8.53
N ARG A 249 -4.68 3.34 -9.08
CA ARG A 249 -5.49 2.12 -8.87
C ARG A 249 -5.51 1.71 -7.40
N ASN A 250 -4.42 1.89 -6.65
CA ASN A 250 -4.39 1.59 -5.22
C ASN A 250 -5.44 2.37 -4.41
N THR A 251 -6.02 3.45 -4.94
CA THR A 251 -7.14 4.16 -4.31
C THR A 251 -8.49 3.45 -4.47
N LEU A 252 -8.60 2.49 -5.39
CA LEU A 252 -9.81 1.77 -5.75
C LEU A 252 -9.67 0.28 -5.37
N ILE A 253 -10.01 -0.06 -4.13
CA ILE A 253 -9.86 -1.45 -3.63
C ILE A 253 -10.69 -2.47 -4.42
N THR A 254 -11.87 -2.06 -4.90
CA THR A 254 -12.77 -2.87 -5.71
C THR A 254 -12.20 -3.19 -7.10
N GLU A 255 -11.18 -2.44 -7.55
CA GLU A 255 -10.55 -2.57 -8.87
C GLU A 255 -9.11 -3.12 -8.76
N GLY A 256 -8.86 -3.98 -7.75
CA GLY A 256 -7.56 -4.64 -7.55
C GLY A 256 -6.47 -3.72 -6.98
N GLY A 257 -6.85 -2.58 -6.40
CA GLY A 257 -5.98 -1.73 -5.60
C GLY A 257 -5.93 -2.16 -4.13
N SER A 258 -4.98 -1.60 -3.37
CA SER A 258 -4.85 -1.88 -1.94
C SER A 258 -5.78 -1.09 -1.01
N GLY A 259 -6.51 -0.10 -1.54
CA GLY A 259 -7.40 0.79 -0.80
C GLY A 259 -6.70 1.92 -0.04
N ILE A 260 -5.46 2.25 -0.41
CA ILE A 260 -4.69 3.34 0.19
C ILE A 260 -4.93 4.65 -0.56
N SER A 261 -5.16 5.73 0.18
CA SER A 261 -5.34 7.08 -0.39
C SER A 261 -4.07 7.56 -1.10
N LEU A 262 -4.26 8.27 -2.21
CA LEU A 262 -3.15 8.81 -3.00
C LEU A 262 -2.32 9.82 -2.20
N ASP A 263 -1.03 9.54 -2.08
CA ASP A 263 -0.03 10.52 -1.67
C ASP A 263 0.46 11.30 -2.90
N ARG A 264 0.26 12.62 -2.89
CA ARG A 264 0.60 13.49 -4.03
C ARG A 264 2.10 13.64 -4.23
N GLU A 265 2.89 13.71 -3.16
CA GLU A 265 4.34 13.89 -3.27
C GLU A 265 4.96 12.62 -3.84
N LYS A 266 4.56 11.45 -3.33
CA LYS A 266 4.98 10.15 -3.87
C LYS A 266 4.53 9.94 -5.30
N TYR A 267 3.34 10.42 -5.67
CA TYR A 267 2.88 10.37 -7.06
C TYR A 267 3.79 11.19 -7.98
N LEU A 268 4.21 12.39 -7.56
CA LEU A 268 5.11 13.22 -8.35
C LEU A 268 6.52 12.64 -8.45
N GLU A 269 7.03 11.99 -7.39
CA GLU A 269 8.27 11.21 -7.43
C GLU A 269 8.19 10.07 -8.46
N SER A 270 7.09 9.32 -8.44
CA SER A 270 6.78 8.29 -9.43
C SER A 270 6.77 8.86 -10.85
N VAL A 271 6.04 9.96 -11.09
CA VAL A 271 6.01 10.61 -12.40
C VAL A 271 7.41 11.06 -12.84
N LYS A 272 8.23 11.63 -11.95
CA LYS A 272 9.59 12.05 -12.27
C LYS A 272 10.47 10.88 -12.74
N TYR A 273 10.43 9.76 -12.02
CA TYR A 273 11.15 8.55 -12.40
C TYR A 273 10.63 7.99 -13.71
N TRP A 274 9.33 7.70 -13.76
CA TRP A 274 8.72 7.04 -14.90
C TRP A 274 8.74 7.89 -16.14
N ARG A 275 8.75 9.24 -16.09
CA ARG A 275 8.90 10.10 -17.29
C ARG A 275 10.09 9.72 -18.14
N ASN A 276 11.18 9.27 -17.52
CA ASN A 276 12.43 8.90 -18.16
C ASN A 276 12.67 7.38 -18.23
N HIS A 277 11.73 6.56 -17.76
CA HIS A 277 11.84 5.10 -17.77
C HIS A 277 10.63 4.44 -18.44
N VAL A 278 10.83 3.28 -19.01
CA VAL A 278 9.77 2.49 -19.65
C VAL A 278 9.92 1.03 -19.27
N SER A 279 8.79 0.39 -18.96
CA SER A 279 8.75 -1.03 -18.62
C SER A 279 9.11 -1.90 -19.83
N ILE A 280 9.69 -3.07 -19.55
CA ILE A 280 9.98 -4.12 -20.51
C ILE A 280 9.12 -5.33 -20.15
N PHE A 281 8.19 -5.68 -21.02
CA PHE A 281 7.48 -6.96 -20.97
C PHE A 281 6.86 -7.24 -22.35
N ASP A 282 6.39 -8.46 -22.56
CA ASP A 282 5.69 -8.79 -23.81
C ASP A 282 4.18 -8.70 -23.57
N ASN A 283 3.42 -8.22 -24.54
CA ASN A 283 1.96 -8.34 -24.52
C ASN A 283 1.58 -9.38 -25.58
#